data_AF-A0A383EP41-F1
#
_entry.id   AF-A0A383EP41-F1
#
_cell.length_a   1.000
_cell.length_b   1.000
_cell.length_c   1.000
_cell.angle_alpha   90.00
_cell.angle_beta   90.00
_cell.angle_gamma   90.00
#
_symmetry.space_group_name_H-M   'P 1'
#
loop_
_entity.id
_entity.type
_entity.pdbx_description
1 polymer ?
#
loop_
_entity_poly.entity_id
_entity_poly.type
_entity_poly.pdbx_seq_one_letter_code
_entity_poly.pdbx_strand_id
1 'polypeptide(L)'
;MKALILNIIIWIIPLAFIQGNTWGKSSLDVIKYSIFNRMTFRQPVVFTPFDVKVGYLYYGGKNYWSKSPYNSSDITVTDLPVLLDSTQYQFNIIEKTFDRQGFFIELDVLRTNLTHFIFHQNYVDLQMGLGVQMTNYFSNPPLPSEEGREWLENTALLQGEEATTKETNYYFNPRAVGINLNTSLGWQFSRKRLSYIYHSLGIS
;
A
#
# COMPACT_ATOMS: atom_id res chain seq x y z
N MET A 1 5.69 -8.88 -18.31
CA MET A 1 6.31 -8.47 -17.03
C MET A 1 7.63 -9.17 -16.75
N LYS A 2 7.72 -10.51 -16.82
CA LYS A 2 8.98 -11.26 -16.56
C LYS A 2 10.17 -10.77 -17.40
N ALA A 3 9.98 -10.52 -18.70
CA ALA A 3 11.04 -10.00 -19.58
C ALA A 3 11.46 -8.55 -19.25
N LEU A 4 10.54 -7.72 -18.74
CA LEU A 4 10.85 -6.34 -18.38
C LEU A 4 11.68 -6.29 -17.09
N ILE A 5 11.29 -7.10 -16.10
CA ILE A 5 12.02 -7.26 -14.83
C ILE A 5 13.42 -7.82 -15.09
N LEU A 6 13.54 -8.84 -15.94
CA LEU A 6 14.83 -9.42 -16.32
C LEU A 6 15.74 -8.39 -16.99
N ASN A 7 15.20 -7.60 -17.92
CA ASN A 7 15.96 -6.52 -18.57
C ASN A 7 16.41 -5.47 -17.55
N ILE A 8 15.54 -5.03 -16.65
CA ILE A 8 15.90 -4.06 -15.60
C ILE A 8 17.03 -4.62 -14.71
N ILE A 9 16.97 -5.90 -14.33
CA ILE A 9 18.00 -6.56 -13.52
C ILE A 9 19.34 -6.63 -14.28
N ILE A 10 19.31 -6.99 -15.57
CA ILE A 10 20.50 -7.04 -16.44
C ILE A 10 21.16 -5.66 -16.58
N TRP A 11 20.38 -4.58 -16.55
CA TRP A 11 20.93 -3.22 -16.61
C TRP A 11 21.47 -2.72 -15.26
N ILE A 12 20.89 -3.16 -14.12
CA ILE A 12 21.30 -2.72 -12.78
C ILE A 12 22.56 -3.45 -12.28
N ILE A 13 22.67 -4.76 -12.52
CA ILE A 13 23.77 -5.58 -11.99
C ILE A 13 25.16 -5.08 -12.45
N PRO A 14 25.41 -4.79 -13.75
CA PRO A 14 26.73 -4.35 -14.21
C PRO A 14 27.13 -3.01 -13.59
N LEU A 15 26.19 -2.08 -13.40
CA LEU A 15 26.45 -0.78 -12.78
C LEU A 15 26.87 -0.91 -11.31
N ALA A 16 26.46 -1.97 -10.62
CA ALA A 16 26.83 -2.23 -9.24
C ALA A 16 28.25 -2.80 -9.06
N PHE A 17 28.83 -3.44 -10.09
CA PHE A 17 30.08 -4.22 -9.97
C PHE A 17 31.27 -3.73 -10.83
N ILE A 18 31.16 -2.60 -11.55
CA ILE A 18 32.30 -2.07 -12.34
C ILE A 18 33.44 -1.60 -11.43
N GLN A 19 34.55 -2.33 -11.44
CA GLN A 19 35.84 -1.87 -10.90
C GLN A 19 36.64 -1.19 -12.02
N GLY A 20 36.76 0.13 -11.98
CA GLY A 20 37.50 0.91 -12.97
C GLY A 20 38.97 1.09 -12.61
N ASN A 21 39.87 0.60 -13.45
CA ASN A 21 41.31 0.86 -13.39
C ASN A 21 41.58 2.35 -13.70
N THR A 22 42.51 3.01 -13.00
CA THR A 22 42.65 4.48 -13.00
C THR A 22 43.53 5.06 -14.09
N TRP A 23 44.06 4.25 -15.00
CA TRP A 23 44.98 4.72 -16.04
C TRP A 23 44.26 5.00 -17.37
N GLY A 24 44.27 6.27 -17.78
CA GLY A 24 43.78 6.73 -19.09
C GLY A 24 42.27 6.97 -19.18
N LYS A 25 41.74 7.98 -18.48
CA LYS A 25 40.31 8.34 -18.57
C LYS A 25 40.05 9.48 -19.55
N SER A 26 39.05 9.31 -20.42
CA SER A 26 38.50 10.37 -21.28
C SER A 26 37.63 11.34 -20.45
N SER A 27 37.45 12.58 -20.91
CA SER A 27 36.58 13.59 -20.29
C SER A 27 35.14 13.06 -20.08
N LEU A 28 34.66 12.20 -20.98
CA LEU A 28 33.35 11.55 -20.86
C LEU A 28 33.30 10.50 -19.74
N ASP A 29 34.40 9.78 -19.51
CA ASP A 29 34.51 8.86 -18.39
C ASP A 29 34.44 9.62 -17.07
N VAL A 30 35.12 10.77 -16.97
CA VAL A 30 35.09 11.63 -15.77
C VAL A 30 33.67 12.11 -15.46
N ILE A 31 32.90 12.52 -16.48
CA ILE A 31 31.49 12.94 -16.31
C ILE A 31 30.63 11.75 -15.88
N LYS A 32 30.80 10.58 -16.52
CA LYS A 32 30.08 9.36 -16.16
C LYS A 32 30.37 8.92 -14.72
N TYR A 33 31.63 8.94 -14.29
CA TYR A 33 32.04 8.62 -12.92
C TYR A 33 31.63 9.70 -11.90
N SER A 34 31.46 10.95 -12.31
CA SER A 34 30.99 12.05 -11.46
C SER A 34 29.48 11.97 -11.18
N ILE A 35 28.69 11.66 -12.23
CA ILE A 35 27.22 11.51 -12.13
C ILE A 35 26.85 10.21 -11.43
N PHE A 36 27.53 9.11 -11.80
CA PHE A 36 27.40 7.80 -11.16
C PHE A 36 28.59 7.58 -10.23
N ASN A 37 28.77 8.48 -9.27
CA ASN A 37 29.76 8.29 -8.22
C ASN A 37 29.56 6.91 -7.63
N ARG A 38 30.64 6.11 -7.68
CA ARG A 38 30.76 4.79 -7.06
C ARG A 38 30.11 4.87 -5.68
N MET A 39 29.27 3.91 -5.32
CA MET A 39 28.73 3.79 -3.95
C MET A 39 29.83 3.33 -3.03
N THR A 40 30.89 4.14 -2.92
CA THR A 40 32.07 3.72 -2.20
C THR A 40 31.76 3.69 -0.71
N PHE A 41 31.06 4.68 -0.12
CA PHE A 41 30.78 4.63 1.32
C PHE A 41 29.57 5.51 1.69
N ARG A 42 28.37 4.92 1.75
CA ARG A 42 27.31 5.39 2.65
C ARG A 42 27.26 4.41 3.81
N GLN A 43 27.13 4.92 5.04
CA GLN A 43 26.85 4.07 6.18
C GLN A 43 25.48 3.41 5.97
N PRO A 44 25.42 2.06 5.99
CA PRO A 44 24.16 1.34 5.82
C PRO A 44 23.20 1.77 6.93
N VAL A 45 21.93 2.00 6.57
CA VAL A 45 20.90 2.18 7.60
C VAL A 45 20.61 0.80 8.15
N VAL A 46 21.27 0.43 9.25
CA VAL A 46 21.18 -0.92 9.84
C VAL A 46 19.80 -1.18 10.43
N PHE A 47 19.23 -0.15 11.05
CA PHE A 47 18.00 -0.23 11.81
C PHE A 47 17.23 1.09 11.76
N THR A 48 15.93 0.99 11.53
CA THR A 48 14.99 2.11 11.64
C THR A 48 13.98 1.76 12.74
N PRO A 49 13.98 2.47 13.89
CA PRO A 49 13.18 2.09 15.05
C PRO A 49 11.68 2.19 14.78
N PHE A 50 11.26 3.30 14.19
CA PHE A 50 9.90 3.52 13.72
C PHE A 50 9.88 4.43 12.50
N ASP A 51 8.87 4.29 11.66
CA ASP A 51 8.59 5.15 10.50
C ASP A 51 7.07 5.39 10.45
N VAL A 52 6.65 6.65 10.27
CA VAL A 52 5.23 7.02 10.26
C VAL A 52 4.87 7.48 8.86
N LYS A 53 3.83 6.88 8.30
CA LYS A 53 3.33 7.21 6.97
C LYS A 53 1.88 7.62 7.08
N VAL A 54 1.55 8.62 6.29
CA VAL A 54 0.20 9.18 6.22
C VAL A 54 -0.11 9.41 4.75
N GLY A 55 -1.29 9.00 4.31
CA GLY A 55 -1.63 9.15 2.90
C GLY A 55 -3.09 8.86 2.57
N TYR A 56 -3.38 9.05 1.30
CA TYR A 56 -4.65 8.69 0.68
C TYR A 56 -4.49 7.37 -0.06
N LEU A 57 -5.50 6.51 0.01
CA LEU A 57 -5.55 5.26 -0.72
C LEU A 57 -6.84 5.13 -1.52
N TYR A 58 -6.76 4.31 -2.56
CA TYR A 58 -7.90 3.86 -3.35
C TYR A 58 -7.92 2.34 -3.30
N TYR A 59 -9.06 1.73 -2.98
CA TYR A 59 -9.19 0.27 -2.87
C TYR A 59 -10.08 -0.32 -3.97
N GLY A 60 -9.83 -1.57 -4.34
CA GLY A 60 -10.77 -2.38 -5.14
C GLY A 60 -11.12 -1.89 -6.54
N GLY A 61 -10.18 -1.39 -7.36
CA GLY A 61 -10.38 -0.97 -8.76
C GLY A 61 -10.62 -2.08 -9.81
N LYS A 62 -10.97 -1.71 -11.06
CA LYS A 62 -10.92 -2.63 -12.21
C LYS A 62 -9.51 -3.20 -12.30
N ASN A 63 -9.33 -4.52 -12.31
CA ASN A 63 -8.04 -5.21 -12.25
C ASN A 63 -7.29 -5.17 -10.89
N TYR A 64 -7.96 -4.86 -9.77
CA TYR A 64 -7.30 -4.82 -8.45
C TYR A 64 -6.53 -6.12 -8.14
N TRP A 65 -7.11 -7.27 -8.51
CA TRP A 65 -6.51 -8.58 -8.31
C TRP A 65 -5.98 -9.25 -9.59
N SER A 66 -6.23 -8.71 -10.79
CA SER A 66 -5.97 -9.45 -12.05
C SER A 66 -4.50 -9.74 -12.37
N LYS A 67 -3.56 -9.32 -11.50
CA LYS A 67 -2.13 -9.64 -11.57
C LYS A 67 -1.54 -10.15 -10.25
N SER A 68 -2.36 -10.33 -9.22
CA SER A 68 -1.91 -10.89 -7.95
C SER A 68 -1.71 -12.40 -8.08
N PRO A 69 -0.63 -12.97 -7.51
CA PRO A 69 -0.44 -14.41 -7.50
C PRO A 69 -1.39 -15.15 -6.54
N TYR A 70 -2.18 -14.42 -5.73
CA TYR A 70 -3.00 -14.99 -4.66
C TYR A 70 -4.50 -15.03 -4.97
N ASN A 71 -5.00 -14.18 -5.87
CA ASN A 71 -6.37 -14.20 -6.35
C ASN A 71 -6.43 -13.46 -7.69
N SER A 72 -7.10 -14.01 -8.70
CA SER A 72 -7.23 -13.42 -10.04
C SER A 72 -8.66 -13.00 -10.39
N SER A 73 -9.64 -13.25 -9.51
CA SER A 73 -11.02 -12.85 -9.75
C SER A 73 -11.19 -11.34 -9.54
N ASP A 74 -12.00 -10.72 -10.39
CA ASP A 74 -12.45 -9.36 -10.15
C ASP A 74 -13.34 -9.31 -8.90
N ILE A 75 -13.27 -8.20 -8.17
CA ILE A 75 -14.14 -7.96 -7.02
C ILE A 75 -15.56 -7.76 -7.55
N THR A 76 -16.49 -8.57 -7.06
CA THR A 76 -17.90 -8.52 -7.46
C THR A 76 -18.78 -7.96 -6.34
N VAL A 77 -20.04 -7.69 -6.64
CA VAL A 77 -21.03 -7.18 -5.67
C VAL A 77 -21.33 -8.19 -4.55
N THR A 78 -20.81 -9.42 -4.62
CA THR A 78 -20.90 -10.42 -3.55
C THR A 78 -19.74 -10.33 -2.56
N ASP A 79 -18.65 -9.66 -2.90
CA ASP A 79 -17.47 -9.48 -2.04
C ASP A 79 -17.66 -8.28 -1.10
N LEU A 80 -18.79 -8.26 -0.41
CA LEU A 80 -19.22 -7.14 0.43
C LEU A 80 -18.49 -7.15 1.77
N PRO A 81 -18.09 -5.98 2.29
CA PRO A 81 -17.57 -5.87 3.65
C PRO A 81 -18.67 -6.02 4.73
N VAL A 82 -19.94 -6.20 4.32
CA VAL A 82 -21.11 -6.30 5.19
C VAL A 82 -21.84 -7.59 4.85
N LEU A 83 -22.16 -8.38 5.88
CA LEU A 83 -23.08 -9.50 5.75
C LEU A 83 -24.51 -8.96 5.67
N LEU A 84 -25.14 -9.15 4.51
CA LEU A 84 -26.53 -8.79 4.32
C LEU A 84 -27.42 -9.97 4.75
N ASP A 85 -28.55 -9.67 5.39
CA ASP A 85 -29.56 -10.69 5.67
C ASP A 85 -30.36 -11.04 4.39
N SER A 86 -31.19 -12.07 4.49
CA SER A 86 -32.01 -12.57 3.37
C SER A 86 -33.05 -11.58 2.83
N THR A 87 -33.27 -10.44 3.49
CA THR A 87 -34.20 -9.39 3.03
C THR A 87 -33.50 -8.29 2.23
N GLN A 88 -32.17 -8.24 2.29
CA GLN A 88 -31.35 -7.20 1.70
C GLN A 88 -30.42 -7.79 0.62
N TYR A 89 -30.75 -7.59 -0.65
CA TYR A 89 -30.05 -8.31 -1.73
C TYR A 89 -28.81 -7.61 -2.27
N GLN A 90 -28.63 -6.30 -2.04
CA GLN A 90 -27.58 -5.53 -2.72
C GLN A 90 -27.05 -4.38 -1.85
N PHE A 91 -25.73 -4.32 -1.63
CA PHE A 91 -25.03 -3.18 -1.01
C PHE A 91 -23.88 -2.72 -1.91
N ASN A 92 -24.21 -1.92 -2.92
CA ASN A 92 -23.27 -1.62 -4.00
C ASN A 92 -22.30 -0.46 -3.70
N ILE A 93 -21.57 -0.56 -2.59
CA ILE A 93 -20.56 0.44 -2.19
C ILE A 93 -19.35 0.45 -3.12
N ILE A 94 -19.04 -0.69 -3.73
CA ILE A 94 -17.84 -0.81 -4.54
C ILE A 94 -18.11 -0.23 -5.93
N GLU A 95 -19.30 -0.14 -6.51
CA GLU A 95 -19.44 0.30 -7.92
C GLU A 95 -18.81 1.66 -8.26
N LYS A 96 -18.95 2.68 -7.40
CA LYS A 96 -18.42 4.02 -7.67
C LYS A 96 -16.98 4.19 -7.17
N THR A 97 -16.07 4.66 -8.03
CA THR A 97 -14.67 4.94 -7.66
C THR A 97 -14.53 6.00 -6.56
N PHE A 98 -15.49 6.92 -6.44
CA PHE A 98 -15.49 7.93 -5.37
C PHE A 98 -15.65 7.30 -3.98
N ASP A 99 -16.42 6.22 -3.90
CA ASP A 99 -16.72 5.51 -2.65
C ASP A 99 -15.57 4.57 -2.24
N ARG A 100 -14.57 4.40 -3.10
CA ARG A 100 -13.39 3.55 -2.91
C ARG A 100 -12.17 4.29 -2.36
N GLN A 101 -12.39 5.39 -1.64
CA GLN A 101 -11.31 6.26 -1.15
C GLN A 101 -11.16 6.16 0.35
N GLY A 102 -9.94 6.31 0.83
CA GLY A 102 -9.67 6.36 2.26
C GLY A 102 -8.40 7.13 2.59
N PHE A 103 -8.27 7.41 3.87
CA PHE A 103 -7.08 7.97 4.48
C PHE A 103 -6.48 6.94 5.41
N PHE A 104 -5.17 6.77 5.36
CA PHE A 104 -4.49 5.83 6.23
C PHE A 104 -3.35 6.49 6.99
N ILE A 105 -3.10 5.94 8.17
CA ILE A 105 -1.90 6.16 8.97
C ILE A 105 -1.27 4.78 9.18
N GLU A 106 0.00 4.65 8.84
CA GLU A 106 0.77 3.43 9.05
C GLU A 106 1.99 3.74 9.92
N LEU A 107 2.17 2.92 10.95
CA LEU A 107 3.34 2.93 11.81
C LEU A 107 4.16 1.67 11.53
N ASP A 108 5.31 1.82 10.89
CA ASP A 108 6.30 0.75 10.81
C ASP A 108 7.12 0.74 12.09
N VAL A 109 7.44 -0.45 12.59
CA VAL A 109 8.34 -0.66 13.70
C VAL A 109 9.39 -1.71 13.35
N LEU A 110 10.56 -1.57 13.98
CA LEU A 110 11.63 -2.58 13.96
C LEU A 110 12.10 -2.93 12.55
N ARG A 111 12.31 -1.93 11.69
CA ARG A 111 12.82 -2.17 10.33
C ARG A 111 14.30 -2.49 10.38
N THR A 112 14.65 -3.69 9.94
CA THR A 112 16.02 -4.21 9.92
C THR A 112 16.51 -4.35 8.51
N ASN A 113 17.79 -4.06 8.29
CA ASN A 113 18.40 -4.12 6.98
C ASN A 113 19.02 -5.50 6.71
N LEU A 114 18.36 -6.28 5.87
CA LEU A 114 18.76 -7.66 5.55
C LEU A 114 20.06 -7.70 4.74
N THR A 115 20.28 -6.77 3.81
CA THR A 115 21.51 -6.73 3.01
C THR A 115 22.73 -6.43 3.89
N HIS A 116 22.54 -5.60 4.92
CA HIS A 116 23.61 -5.32 5.88
C HIS A 116 24.00 -6.57 6.67
N PHE A 117 23.02 -7.36 7.10
CA PHE A 117 23.27 -8.59 7.86
C PHE A 117 24.06 -9.63 7.06
N ILE A 118 23.80 -9.74 5.75
CA ILE A 118 24.43 -10.76 4.90
C ILE A 118 25.82 -10.30 4.42
N PHE A 119 25.92 -9.09 3.87
CA PHE A 119 27.11 -8.65 3.15
C PHE A 119 27.95 -7.61 3.89
N HIS A 120 27.47 -7.08 5.03
CA HIS A 120 28.13 -6.05 5.85
C HIS A 120 28.53 -4.76 5.10
N GLN A 121 28.14 -4.65 3.83
CA GLN A 121 28.37 -3.53 2.92
C GLN A 121 27.11 -3.37 2.06
N ASN A 122 26.48 -2.19 2.11
CA ASN A 122 25.24 -1.96 1.36
C ASN A 122 25.44 -1.02 0.19
N TYR A 123 25.37 -1.60 -1.01
CA TYR A 123 25.04 -0.88 -2.23
C TYR A 123 23.53 -0.59 -2.28
N VAL A 124 22.73 -1.53 -1.79
CA VAL A 124 21.28 -1.42 -1.74
C VAL A 124 20.83 -1.79 -0.33
N ASP A 125 19.89 -1.03 0.22
CA ASP A 125 19.29 -1.26 1.53
C ASP A 125 17.98 -2.01 1.34
N LEU A 126 17.96 -3.31 1.63
CA LEU A 126 16.72 -4.07 1.73
C LEU A 126 16.30 -4.09 3.20
N GLN A 127 15.31 -3.28 3.56
CA GLN A 127 14.77 -3.27 4.92
C GLN A 127 13.45 -4.02 4.99
N MET A 128 13.29 -4.80 6.05
CA MET A 128 12.05 -5.50 6.37
C MET A 128 11.63 -5.15 7.80
N GLY A 129 10.34 -4.96 8.03
CA GLY A 129 9.79 -4.67 9.35
C GLY A 129 8.31 -5.01 9.44
N LEU A 130 7.76 -4.78 10.61
CA LEU A 130 6.33 -4.96 10.88
C LEU A 130 5.66 -3.59 10.93
N GLY A 131 4.41 -3.52 10.53
CA GLY A 131 3.63 -2.30 10.54
C GLY A 131 2.26 -2.51 11.17
N VAL A 132 1.71 -1.45 11.74
CA VAL A 132 0.30 -1.36 12.11
C VAL A 132 -0.30 -0.23 11.29
N GLN A 133 -1.39 -0.52 10.58
CA GLN A 133 -2.07 0.44 9.72
C GLN A 133 -3.50 0.65 10.19
N MET A 134 -3.90 1.90 10.31
CA MET A 134 -5.29 2.28 10.50
C MET A 134 -5.78 3.01 9.25
N THR A 135 -6.91 2.58 8.71
CA THR A 135 -7.54 3.16 7.53
C THR A 135 -8.95 3.61 7.87
N ASN A 136 -9.25 4.87 7.56
CA ASN A 136 -10.59 5.42 7.56
C ASN A 136 -11.05 5.58 6.12
N TYR A 137 -12.16 4.95 5.77
CA TYR A 137 -12.72 5.07 4.43
C TYR A 137 -13.64 6.30 4.37
N PHE A 138 -13.60 7.04 3.27
CA PHE A 138 -14.45 8.22 3.06
C PHE A 138 -15.83 7.88 2.53
N SER A 139 -16.02 6.60 2.15
CA SER A 139 -17.30 6.08 1.73
C SER A 139 -18.36 6.37 2.79
N ASN A 140 -19.45 7.01 2.37
CA ASN A 140 -20.62 7.25 3.20
C ASN A 140 -21.90 6.87 2.44
N PRO A 141 -21.98 5.66 1.85
CA PRO A 141 -23.17 5.24 1.14
C PRO A 141 -24.33 5.13 2.14
N PRO A 142 -25.55 5.52 1.74
CA PRO A 142 -26.73 5.18 2.50
C PRO A 142 -26.88 3.65 2.50
N LEU A 143 -27.33 3.09 3.62
CA LEU A 143 -27.80 1.71 3.61
C LEU A 143 -28.98 1.58 2.63
N PRO A 144 -29.16 0.43 1.97
CA PRO A 144 -30.16 0.29 0.91
C PRO A 144 -31.55 0.68 1.42
N SER A 145 -32.17 1.59 0.69
CA SER A 145 -33.47 2.14 0.98
C SER A 145 -34.44 1.64 -0.08
N GLU A 146 -35.28 0.67 0.26
CA GLU A 146 -36.73 0.67 0.00
C GLU A 146 -37.36 -0.71 0.27
N GLU A 147 -36.65 -1.81 0.00
CA GLU A 147 -37.07 -3.17 0.37
C GLU A 147 -36.17 -3.67 1.52
N GLY A 148 -36.72 -3.98 2.71
CA GLY A 148 -35.94 -4.41 3.89
C GLY A 148 -35.88 -3.43 5.07
N ARG A 149 -36.81 -2.45 5.16
CA ARG A 149 -36.95 -1.53 6.31
C ARG A 149 -37.60 -2.17 7.55
N GLU A 150 -37.60 -3.49 7.71
CA GLU A 150 -38.16 -4.15 8.90
C GLU A 150 -37.53 -3.60 10.19
N TRP A 151 -36.24 -3.24 10.16
CA TRP A 151 -35.56 -2.68 11.32
C TRP A 151 -36.05 -1.27 11.70
N LEU A 152 -36.36 -0.40 10.74
CA LEU A 152 -36.92 0.94 10.97
C LEU A 152 -38.36 0.83 11.49
N GLU A 153 -39.15 -0.08 10.93
CA GLU A 153 -40.52 -0.37 11.37
C GLU A 153 -40.53 -0.97 12.79
N ASN A 154 -39.63 -1.91 13.09
CA ASN A 154 -39.49 -2.48 14.43
C ASN A 154 -39.01 -1.45 15.46
N THR A 155 -38.15 -0.50 15.07
CA THR A 155 -37.68 0.55 15.99
C THR A 155 -38.78 1.57 16.27
N ALA A 156 -39.59 1.93 15.28
CA ALA A 156 -40.77 2.79 15.45
C ALA A 156 -41.86 2.11 16.31
N LEU A 157 -42.08 0.80 16.14
CA LEU A 157 -43.00 0.01 16.97
C LEU A 157 -42.54 -0.11 18.43
N LEU A 158 -41.23 -0.14 18.69
CA LEU A 158 -40.66 -0.20 20.04
C LEU A 158 -40.67 1.15 20.76
N GLN A 159 -40.74 2.28 20.05
CA GLN A 159 -40.66 3.63 20.62
C GLN A 159 -42.02 4.34 20.77
N GLY A 160 -43.12 3.76 20.29
CA GLY A 160 -44.47 4.17 20.69
C GLY A 160 -44.89 5.60 20.27
N GLU A 161 -44.22 6.19 19.29
CA GLU A 161 -44.55 7.51 18.73
C GLU A 161 -44.34 7.50 17.22
N GLU A 162 -45.15 8.26 16.48
CA GLU A 162 -45.05 8.45 15.03
C GLU A 162 -43.64 8.92 14.66
N ALA A 163 -42.77 7.97 14.34
CA ALA A 163 -41.47 8.23 13.78
C ALA A 163 -41.68 8.85 12.40
N THR A 164 -41.79 10.18 12.36
CA THR A 164 -41.70 10.94 11.11
C THR A 164 -40.47 10.45 10.36
N THR A 165 -40.69 9.93 9.15
CA THR A 165 -39.76 9.23 8.26
C THR A 165 -38.56 10.07 7.79
N LYS A 166 -38.23 11.16 8.50
CA LYS A 166 -37.25 12.17 8.13
C LYS A 166 -35.90 12.08 8.83
N GLU A 167 -35.69 11.28 9.88
CA GLU A 167 -34.56 11.58 10.78
C GLU A 167 -33.52 10.49 11.08
N THR A 168 -33.51 9.33 10.43
CA THR A 168 -32.38 8.40 10.62
C THR A 168 -31.91 7.77 9.31
N ASN A 169 -31.20 8.56 8.52
CA ASN A 169 -30.35 8.01 7.47
C ASN A 169 -29.13 7.36 8.12
N TYR A 170 -29.06 6.04 8.05
CA TYR A 170 -27.89 5.30 8.49
C TYR A 170 -26.90 5.17 7.34
N TYR A 171 -25.65 5.51 7.63
CA TYR A 171 -24.56 5.49 6.67
C TYR A 171 -23.51 4.49 7.10
N PHE A 172 -22.94 3.80 6.13
CA PHE A 172 -21.83 2.89 6.36
C PHE A 172 -20.51 3.65 6.27
N ASN A 173 -19.77 3.73 7.39
CA ASN A 173 -18.48 4.40 7.46
C ASN A 173 -17.45 3.48 8.12
N PRO A 174 -16.86 2.54 7.34
CA PRO A 174 -15.99 1.53 7.90
C PRO A 174 -14.64 2.13 8.31
N ARG A 175 -14.04 1.50 9.31
CA ARG A 175 -12.65 1.72 9.72
C ARG A 175 -11.98 0.36 9.81
N ALA A 176 -10.76 0.28 9.30
CA ALA A 176 -9.97 -0.95 9.33
C ALA A 176 -8.68 -0.71 10.13
N VAL A 177 -8.31 -1.70 10.93
CA VAL A 177 -7.02 -1.73 11.64
C VAL A 177 -6.35 -3.04 11.28
N GLY A 178 -5.16 -2.96 10.70
CA GLY A 178 -4.44 -4.11 10.19
C GLY A 178 -3.00 -4.16 10.64
N ILE A 179 -2.40 -5.34 10.48
CA ILE A 179 -0.98 -5.59 10.70
C ILE A 179 -0.36 -5.91 9.33
N ASN A 180 0.78 -5.27 9.07
CA ASN A 180 1.45 -5.31 7.79
C ASN A 180 2.89 -5.84 7.93
N LEU A 181 3.37 -6.51 6.90
CA LEU A 181 4.79 -6.79 6.69
C LEU A 181 5.31 -5.82 5.62
N ASN A 182 6.29 -5.03 6.02
CA ASN A 182 6.77 -3.88 5.27
C ASN A 182 8.16 -4.18 4.73
N THR A 183 8.32 -4.06 3.41
CA THR A 183 9.58 -4.27 2.70
C THR A 183 9.93 -3.01 1.93
N SER A 184 11.16 -2.52 2.08
CA SER A 184 11.67 -1.40 1.30
C SER A 184 13.02 -1.72 0.66
N LEU A 185 13.18 -1.36 -0.60
CA LEU A 185 14.44 -1.45 -1.33
C LEU A 185 14.93 -0.04 -1.64
N GLY A 186 15.98 0.43 -0.96
CA GLY A 186 16.56 1.76 -1.12
C GLY A 186 17.93 1.73 -1.77
N TRP A 187 18.23 2.70 -2.63
CA TRP A 187 19.55 2.88 -3.24
C TRP A 187 19.85 4.37 -3.45
N GLN A 188 21.13 4.71 -3.46
CA GLN A 188 21.58 6.09 -3.57
C GLN A 188 22.67 6.22 -4.63
N PHE A 189 22.27 6.51 -5.87
CA PHE A 189 23.22 6.68 -6.99
C PHE A 189 24.00 8.00 -6.94
N SER A 190 23.55 8.98 -6.14
CA SER A 190 24.25 10.27 -5.97
C SER A 190 24.11 10.77 -4.53
N ARG A 191 25.05 11.61 -4.08
CA ARG A 191 25.02 12.17 -2.72
C ARG A 191 23.76 12.97 -2.39
N LYS A 192 23.02 13.46 -3.40
CA LYS A 192 21.84 14.32 -3.23
C LYS A 192 20.51 13.60 -3.46
N ARG A 193 20.50 12.35 -3.93
CA ARG A 193 19.26 11.63 -4.29
C ARG A 193 19.26 10.21 -3.75
N LEU A 194 18.41 9.97 -2.76
CA LEU A 194 18.05 8.65 -2.28
C LEU A 194 16.74 8.24 -2.98
N SER A 195 16.74 7.07 -3.59
CA SER A 195 15.56 6.47 -4.20
C SER A 195 15.21 5.21 -3.44
N TYR A 196 13.92 4.92 -3.31
CA TYR A 196 13.48 3.66 -2.71
C TYR A 196 12.17 3.21 -3.33
N ILE A 197 11.96 1.90 -3.28
CA ILE A 197 10.68 1.25 -3.54
C ILE A 197 10.17 0.74 -2.20
N TYR A 198 8.88 0.94 -1.95
CA TYR A 198 8.21 0.47 -0.75
C TYR A 198 7.08 -0.48 -1.13
N HIS A 199 6.94 -1.52 -0.33
CA HIS A 199 5.88 -2.51 -0.43
C HIS A 199 5.38 -2.85 0.96
N SER A 200 4.07 -2.78 1.15
CA SER A 200 3.37 -3.17 2.37
C SER A 200 2.37 -4.26 2.00
N LEU A 201 2.37 -5.35 2.75
CA LEU A 201 1.39 -6.42 2.60
C LEU A 201 0.88 -6.78 3.98
N GLY A 202 -0.43 -6.70 4.19
CA GLY A 202 -1.02 -6.97 5.48
C GLY A 202 -2.43 -7.50 5.40
N ILE A 203 -2.96 -7.77 6.58
CA ILE A 203 -4.34 -8.22 6.82
C ILE A 203 -5.01 -7.24 7.77
N SER A 204 -6.29 -6.96 7.52
CA SER A 204 -7.11 -5.99 8.25
C SER A 204 -8.52 -6.51 8.45
#